data_AF-A0A8T2JJ76-F1
#
_entry.id   AF-A0A8T2JJ76-F1
#
_cell.length_a   1.000
_cell.length_b   1.000
_cell.length_c   1.000
_cell.angle_alpha   90.00
_cell.angle_beta   90.00
_cell.angle_gamma   90.00
#
_symmetry.space_group_name_H-M   'P 1'
#
loop_
_entity.id
_entity.type
_entity.pdbx_description
1 polymer ?
#
loop_
_entity_poly.entity_id
_entity_poly.type
_entity_poly.pdbx_seq_one_letter_code
_entity_poly.pdbx_strand_id
1 'polypeptide(L)'
;MVSELEILIFANWSTLVACMVLKFPQILSVMAAKSAEGVSLQSVLLELSGFLLFLRYQMYYNYPLETYLEYPMLMIQDAVLLMLLFHYTGSIKNALPYAAIFFAAWNILALHRWIIDMAMVRH
;
A
#
# COMPACT_ATOMS: atom_id res chain seq x y z
N MET A 1 6.30 -25.18 26.56
CA MET A 1 7.35 -24.52 25.77
C MET A 1 6.63 -24.04 24.52
N VAL A 2 6.45 -22.73 24.34
CA VAL A 2 5.76 -22.19 23.16
C VAL A 2 6.61 -22.51 21.94
N SER A 3 6.00 -23.02 20.88
CA SER A 3 6.69 -23.36 19.65
C SER A 3 7.01 -22.10 18.83
N GLU A 4 8.09 -22.12 18.03
CA GLU A 4 8.44 -21.00 17.16
C GLU A 4 7.31 -20.63 16.18
N LEU A 5 6.53 -21.64 15.75
CA LEU A 5 5.37 -21.46 14.89
C LEU A 5 4.26 -20.65 15.58
N GLU A 6 3.98 -20.89 16.86
CA GLU A 6 2.98 -20.14 17.63
C GLU A 6 3.38 -18.66 17.77
N ILE A 7 4.67 -18.38 17.97
CA ILE A 7 5.20 -17.01 18.04
C ILE A 7 5.03 -16.31 16.68
N LEU A 8 5.37 -16.98 15.59
CA LEU A 8 5.26 -16.42 14.24
C LEU A 8 3.81 -16.09 13.87
N ILE A 9 2.88 -17.02 14.14
CA ILE A 9 1.45 -16.82 13.89
C ILE A 9 0.93 -15.64 14.71
N PHE A 10 1.25 -15.59 16.01
CA PHE A 10 0.84 -14.49 16.87
C PHE A 10 1.36 -13.14 16.36
N ALA A 11 2.64 -13.07 15.98
CA ALA A 11 3.26 -11.87 15.44
C ALA A 11 2.56 -11.40 14.16
N ASN A 12 2.40 -12.28 13.16
CA ASN A 12 1.74 -11.96 11.88
C ASN A 12 0.33 -11.41 12.10
N TRP A 13 -0.49 -12.09 12.92
CA TRP A 13 -1.85 -11.63 13.20
C TRP A 13 -1.89 -10.31 13.94
N SER A 14 -0.98 -10.10 14.90
CA SER A 14 -0.89 -8.84 15.64
C SER A 14 -0.51 -7.67 14.71
N THR A 15 0.43 -7.89 13.80
CA THR A 15 0.83 -6.89 12.79
C THR A 15 -0.32 -6.57 11.86
N LEU A 16 -1.02 -7.59 11.34
CA LEU A 16 -2.19 -7.38 10.48
C LEU A 16 -3.27 -6.54 11.17
N VAL A 17 -3.57 -6.85 12.44
CA VAL A 17 -4.55 -6.09 13.23
C VAL A 17 -4.11 -4.64 13.46
N ALA A 18 -2.84 -4.42 13.79
CA ALA A 18 -2.30 -3.07 13.95
C ALA A 18 -2.38 -2.28 12.63
N CYS A 19 -1.97 -2.89 11.52
CA CYS A 19 -1.97 -2.28 10.19
C CYS A 19 -3.38 -1.93 9.69
N MET A 20 -4.42 -2.67 10.09
CA MET A 20 -5.81 -2.37 9.72
C MET A 20 -6.33 -1.03 10.26
N VAL A 21 -5.75 -0.52 11.34
CA VAL A 21 -6.19 0.73 12.00
C VAL A 21 -5.13 1.83 12.01
N LEU A 22 -3.92 1.53 11.54
CA LEU A 22 -2.74 2.39 11.68
C LEU A 22 -2.95 3.81 11.12
N LYS A 23 -3.70 3.94 10.02
CA LYS A 23 -3.92 5.22 9.33
C LYS A 23 -5.13 5.98 9.84
N PHE A 24 -5.93 5.39 10.72
CA PHE A 24 -7.16 6.01 11.20
C PHE A 24 -6.91 7.34 11.93
N PRO A 25 -5.88 7.50 12.79
CA PRO A 25 -5.59 8.80 13.40
C PRO A 25 -5.31 9.89 12.37
N GLN A 26 -4.59 9.56 11.29
CA GLN A 26 -4.29 10.49 10.21
C GLN A 26 -5.56 10.85 9.43
N ILE A 27 -6.39 9.87 9.06
CA ILE A 27 -7.69 10.08 8.39
C ILE A 27 -8.61 10.97 9.24
N LEU A 28 -8.74 10.66 10.53
CA LEU A 28 -9.57 11.42 11.46
C LEU A 28 -9.04 12.84 11.64
N SER A 29 -7.73 13.06 11.66
CA SER A 29 -7.14 14.40 11.77
C SER A 29 -7.52 15.31 10.59
N VAL A 30 -7.46 14.78 9.36
CA VAL A 30 -7.87 15.50 8.14
C VAL A 30 -9.37 15.78 8.14
N MET A 31 -10.19 14.80 8.53
CA MET A 31 -11.65 14.99 8.64
C MET A 31 -12.03 16.03 9.71
N ALA A 32 -11.34 16.03 10.85
CA ALA A 32 -11.57 16.97 11.94
C ALA A 32 -11.13 18.39 11.57
N ALA A 33 -9.99 18.54 10.90
CA ALA A 33 -9.50 19.82 10.41
C ALA A 33 -10.33 20.35 9.21
N LYS A 34 -11.05 19.46 8.50
CA LYS A 34 -11.72 19.74 7.21
C LYS A 34 -10.77 20.42 6.21
N SER A 35 -9.49 20.07 6.28
CA SER A 35 -8.41 20.70 5.50
C SER A 35 -7.30 19.68 5.27
N ALA A 36 -6.66 19.78 4.11
CA ALA A 36 -5.51 18.98 3.73
C ALA A 36 -4.17 19.61 4.16
N GLU A 37 -4.16 20.81 4.75
CA GLU A 37 -2.92 21.56 5.05
C GLU A 37 -1.93 20.82 5.97
N GLY A 38 -2.43 19.96 6.86
CA GLY A 38 -1.60 19.19 7.80
C GLY A 38 -0.95 17.93 7.20
N VAL A 39 -1.27 17.56 5.95
CA VAL A 39 -0.81 16.30 5.35
C VAL A 39 -0.25 16.55 3.94
N SER A 40 1.00 16.15 3.73
CA SER A 40 1.65 16.26 2.42
C SER A 40 1.14 15.20 1.44
N LEU A 41 0.58 15.65 0.31
CA LEU A 41 0.19 14.79 -0.81
C LEU A 41 1.38 13.93 -1.31
N GLN A 42 2.57 14.52 -1.40
CA GLN A 42 3.77 13.83 -1.87
C GLN A 42 4.19 12.71 -0.92
N SER A 43 4.02 12.89 0.39
CA SER A 43 4.30 11.85 1.39
C SER A 43 3.38 10.65 1.18
N VAL A 44 2.06 10.89 1.07
CA VAL A 44 1.08 9.81 0.88
C VAL A 44 1.33 9.05 -0.43
N LEU A 45 1.69 9.76 -1.51
CA LEU A 45 2.05 9.12 -2.78
C LEU A 45 3.34 8.31 -2.68
N LEU A 46 4.33 8.79 -1.93
CA LEU A 46 5.59 8.06 -1.69
C LEU A 46 5.34 6.78 -0.87
N GLU A 47 4.49 6.85 0.16
CA GLU A 47 4.08 5.71 0.97
C GLU A 47 3.35 4.65 0.14
N LEU A 48 2.35 5.06 -0.65
CA LEU A 48 1.65 4.17 -1.59
C LEU A 48 2.61 3.51 -2.60
N SER A 49 3.58 4.26 -3.10
CA SER A 49 4.59 3.74 -4.03
C SER A 49 5.52 2.73 -3.35
N GLY A 50 5.92 2.98 -2.10
CA GLY A 50 6.70 2.05 -1.29
C GLY A 50 5.94 0.75 -1.05
N PHE A 51 4.69 0.82 -0.59
CA PHE A 51 3.85 -0.36 -0.37
C PHE A 51 3.61 -1.15 -1.65
N LEU A 52 3.37 -0.47 -2.77
CA LEU A 52 3.27 -1.09 -4.08
C LEU A 52 4.53 -1.89 -4.44
N LEU A 53 5.72 -1.28 -4.28
CA LEU A 53 6.99 -1.93 -4.59
C LEU A 53 7.25 -3.13 -3.68
N PHE A 54 7.04 -2.99 -2.37
CA PHE A 54 7.21 -4.08 -1.40
C PHE A 54 6.25 -5.23 -1.66
N LEU A 55 4.97 -4.93 -1.92
CA LEU A 55 3.98 -5.94 -2.28
C LEU A 55 4.41 -6.71 -3.52
N ARG A 56 4.86 -6.01 -4.57
CA ARG A 56 5.36 -6.65 -5.79
C ARG A 56 6.59 -7.51 -5.56
N TYR A 57 7.53 -7.03 -4.76
CA TYR A 57 8.72 -7.78 -4.37
C TYR A 57 8.34 -9.09 -3.67
N GLN A 58 7.45 -9.02 -2.67
CA GLN A 58 7.00 -10.20 -1.93
C GLN A 58 6.29 -11.21 -2.83
N MET A 59 5.41 -10.73 -3.71
CA MET A 59 4.74 -11.55 -4.71
C MET A 59 5.71 -12.18 -5.72
N TYR A 60 6.78 -11.46 -6.11
CA TYR A 60 7.78 -11.94 -7.07
C TYR A 60 8.54 -13.16 -6.53
N TYR A 61 8.93 -13.13 -5.26
CA TYR A 61 9.62 -14.24 -4.60
C TYR A 61 8.69 -15.34 -4.08
N ASN A 62 7.39 -15.29 -4.40
CA ASN A 62 6.38 -16.24 -3.94
C ASN A 62 6.38 -16.47 -2.42
N TYR A 63 6.60 -15.40 -1.65
CA TYR A 63 6.47 -15.49 -0.20
C TYR A 63 5.03 -15.86 0.19
N PRO A 64 4.83 -16.51 1.36
CA PRO A 64 3.50 -16.81 1.86
C PRO A 64 2.63 -15.56 1.96
N LEU A 65 1.35 -15.67 1.60
CA LEU A 65 0.44 -14.53 1.58
C LEU A 65 0.43 -13.75 2.92
N GLU A 66 0.47 -14.48 4.03
CA GLU A 66 0.48 -13.95 5.40
C GLU A 66 1.58 -12.92 5.67
N THR A 67 2.70 -12.96 4.94
CA THR A 67 3.85 -12.05 5.17
C THR A 67 3.68 -10.67 4.56
N TYR A 68 2.69 -10.47 3.69
CA TYR A 68 2.54 -9.22 2.94
C TYR A 68 1.09 -8.72 2.83
N LEU A 69 0.12 -9.39 3.48
CA LEU A 69 -1.28 -8.94 3.53
C LEU A 69 -1.47 -7.57 4.20
N GLU A 70 -0.50 -7.14 5.01
CA GLU A 70 -0.49 -5.81 5.62
C GLU A 70 -0.40 -4.68 4.59
N TYR A 71 0.37 -4.86 3.49
CA TYR A 71 0.55 -3.78 2.51
C TYR A 71 -0.75 -3.45 1.76
N PRO A 72 -1.53 -4.42 1.22
CA PRO A 72 -2.84 -4.12 0.65
C PRO A 72 -3.78 -3.40 1.63
N MET A 73 -3.79 -3.79 2.91
CA MET A 73 -4.63 -3.16 3.92
C MET A 73 -4.23 -1.70 4.18
N LEU A 74 -2.93 -1.41 4.21
CA LEU A 74 -2.40 -0.04 4.34
C LEU A 74 -2.69 0.79 3.08
N MET A 75 -2.51 0.19 1.89
CA MET A 75 -2.77 0.85 0.60
C MET A 75 -4.25 1.26 0.45
N ILE A 76 -5.19 0.45 0.92
CA ILE A 76 -6.62 0.82 0.93
C ILE A 76 -6.86 2.05 1.81
N GLN A 77 -6.26 2.09 3.01
CA GLN A 77 -6.42 3.23 3.91
C GLN A 77 -5.74 4.49 3.36
N ASP A 78 -4.56 4.38 2.77
CA ASP A 78 -3.89 5.52 2.13
C ASP A 78 -4.66 6.01 0.89
N ALA A 79 -5.33 5.12 0.14
CA ALA A 79 -6.21 5.53 -0.95
C ALA A 79 -7.42 6.34 -0.43
N VAL A 80 -8.00 5.95 0.71
CA VAL A 80 -9.06 6.72 1.38
C VAL A 80 -8.54 8.09 1.82
N LEU A 81 -7.36 8.13 2.45
CA LEU A 81 -6.72 9.38 2.86
C LEU A 81 -6.45 10.29 1.65
N LEU A 82 -5.95 9.74 0.54
CA LEU A 82 -5.67 10.47 -0.69
C LEU A 82 -6.94 11.08 -1.30
N MET A 83 -8.06 10.35 -1.28
CA MET A 83 -9.36 10.87 -1.70
C MET A 83 -9.82 12.05 -0.83
N LEU A 84 -9.62 11.97 0.49
CA LEU A 84 -9.93 13.08 1.41
C LEU A 84 -9.05 14.30 1.13
N LEU A 85 -7.75 14.10 0.89
CA LEU A 85 -6.84 15.18 0.51
C LEU A 85 -7.33 15.91 -0.74
N PHE A 86 -7.71 15.17 -1.80
CA PHE A 86 -8.22 15.80 -3.03
C PHE A 86 -9.57 16.48 -2.83
N HIS A 87 -10.42 15.93 -1.96
CA HIS A 87 -11.71 16.54 -1.62
C HIS A 87 -11.52 17.90 -0.94
N TYR A 88 -10.69 17.97 0.11
CA TYR A 88 -10.45 19.22 0.85
C TYR A 88 -9.60 20.24 0.10
N THR A 89 -8.75 19.79 -0.84
CA THR A 89 -7.99 20.69 -1.74
C THR A 89 -8.84 21.20 -2.93
N GLY A 90 -10.13 20.86 -3.00
CA GLY A 90 -11.02 21.27 -4.11
C GLY A 90 -10.63 20.68 -5.47
N SER A 91 -9.75 19.68 -5.48
CA SER A 91 -9.03 19.19 -6.66
C SER A 91 -9.38 17.73 -6.96
N ILE A 92 -10.65 17.35 -6.81
CA ILE A 92 -11.08 15.95 -7.00
C ILE A 92 -10.81 15.41 -8.40
N LYS A 93 -10.75 16.30 -9.40
CA LYS A 93 -10.36 15.96 -10.78
C LYS A 93 -8.92 15.45 -10.87
N ASN A 94 -8.06 15.85 -9.95
CA ASN A 94 -6.67 15.37 -9.87
C ASN A 94 -6.59 13.93 -9.37
N ALA A 95 -7.62 13.39 -8.69
CA ALA A 95 -7.60 12.00 -8.23
C ALA A 95 -7.47 11.00 -9.40
N LEU A 96 -8.11 11.30 -10.54
CA LEU A 96 -8.13 10.41 -11.71
C LEU A 96 -6.74 10.17 -12.31
N PRO A 97 -5.91 11.19 -12.64
CA PRO A 97 -4.56 10.94 -13.15
C PRO A 97 -3.67 10.18 -12.15
N TYR A 98 -3.79 10.42 -10.83
CA TYR A 98 -3.02 9.64 -9.85
C TYR A 98 -3.45 8.17 -9.81
N ALA A 99 -4.75 7.88 -9.88
CA ALA A 99 -5.25 6.52 -9.98
C ALA A 99 -4.77 5.83 -11.26
N ALA A 100 -4.78 6.55 -12.39
CA ALA A 100 -4.27 6.05 -13.66
C ALA A 100 -2.76 5.76 -13.61
N ILE A 101 -1.95 6.65 -13.02
CA ILE A 101 -0.51 6.46 -12.82
C ILE A 101 -0.27 5.24 -11.92
N PHE A 102 -1.01 5.11 -10.82
CA PHE A 102 -0.89 3.99 -9.90
C PHE A 102 -1.22 2.65 -10.58
N PHE A 103 -2.31 2.60 -11.35
CA PHE A 103 -2.68 1.42 -12.14
C PHE A 103 -1.64 1.11 -13.23
N ALA A 104 -1.11 2.13 -13.91
CA ALA A 104 -0.03 1.95 -14.88
C ALA A 104 1.23 1.40 -14.21
N ALA A 105 1.64 1.94 -13.06
CA ALA A 105 2.78 1.45 -12.28
C ALA A 105 2.58 -0.01 -11.87
N TRP A 106 1.39 -0.38 -11.41
CA TRP A 106 1.03 -1.77 -11.12
C TRP A 106 1.25 -2.68 -12.34
N ASN A 107 0.73 -2.30 -13.52
CA ASN A 107 0.86 -3.10 -14.74
C ASN A 107 2.30 -3.15 -15.27
N ILE A 108 3.04 -2.04 -15.22
CA ILE A 108 4.45 -1.99 -15.63
C ILE A 108 5.30 -2.93 -14.77
N LEU A 109 5.11 -2.91 -13.45
CA LEU A 109 5.82 -3.83 -12.56
C LEU A 109 5.46 -5.30 -12.83
N ALA A 110 4.20 -5.60 -13.19
CA ALA A 110 3.81 -6.94 -13.61
C ALA A 110 4.44 -7.35 -14.96
N LEU A 111 4.52 -6.42 -15.91
CA LEU A 111 5.15 -6.67 -17.21
C LEU A 111 6.65 -6.91 -17.06
N HIS A 112 7.32 -6.13 -16.20
CA HIS A 112 8.75 -6.31 -15.91
C HIS A 112 9.05 -7.71 -15.37
N ARG A 113 8.21 -8.24 -14.46
CA ARG A 113 8.30 -9.64 -14.01
C ARG A 113 8.22 -10.62 -15.17
N TRP A 114 7.19 -10.51 -16.01
CA TRP A 114 7.00 -11.44 -17.14
C TRP A 114 8.21 -11.44 -18.09
N ILE A 115 8.84 -10.28 -18.29
CA ILE A 115 10.07 -10.17 -19.09
C ILE A 115 11.24 -10.90 -18.43
N ILE A 116 11.46 -10.74 -17.12
CA ILE A 116 12.52 -11.43 -16.39
C ILE A 116 12.32 -12.95 -16.44
N ASP A 117 11.10 -13.42 -16.22
CA ASP A 117 10.77 -14.85 -16.27
C ASP A 117 11.05 -15.42 -17.65
N MET A 118 10.63 -14.74 -18.72
CA MET A 118 10.89 -15.15 -20.11
C MET A 118 12.38 -15.13 -20.48
N ALA A 119 13.16 -14.23 -19.88
CA ALA A 119 14.61 -14.16 -20.08
C ALA A 119 15.36 -15.29 -19.35
N MET A 120 14.90 -15.68 -18.15
CA MET A 120 15.53 -16.74 -17.35
C MET A 120 15.18 -18.17 -17.84
N VAL A 121 14.02 -18.38 -18.44
CA VAL A 121 13.56 -19.69 -18.96
C VAL A 121 14.33 -20.14 -20.22
N ARG A 122 15.25 -19.33 -20.75
CA ARG A 122 15.97 -19.63 -22.01
C ARG A 122 17.29 -20.41 -21.86
N HIS A 123 17.55 -21.05 -20.72
CA HIS A 123 18.67 -21.97 -20.49
C HIS A 123 18.18 -23.29 -19.89
#